data_AF-A0A363TPH0-F1
#
_entry.id   AF-A0A363TPH0-F1
#
_cell.length_a   1.000
_cell.length_b   1.000
_cell.length_c   1.000
_cell.angle_alpha   90.00
_cell.angle_beta   90.00
_cell.angle_gamma   90.00
#
_symmetry.space_group_name_H-M   'P 1'
#
loop_
_entity.id
_entity.type
_entity.pdbx_description
1 polymer ?
#
loop_
_entity_poly.entity_id
_entity_poly.type
_entity_poly.pdbx_seq_one_letter_code
_entity_poly.pdbx_strand_id
1 'polypeptide(L)'
;HWLGQDKLGRDLLSRLVYGARISIAVGLGTVSISLAIGLLVGALSGYFGGNVDHLFMRLADILLAFPGILLAIGITAVLGPSLRNVLIALSLLGWVGIARLVRGQVLKVKEMEFVQAARAAGDPPLRLLLAHILPNALSPILV
;
A
#
# COMPACT_ATOMS: atom_id res chain seq x y z
N HIS A 1 34.00 2.29 21.04
CA HIS A 1 32.81 1.47 20.72
C HIS A 1 31.66 1.82 21.64
N TRP A 2 30.81 2.79 21.27
CA TRP A 2 29.76 3.34 22.15
C TRP A 2 28.69 2.31 22.52
N LEU A 3 28.37 1.40 21.58
CA LEU A 3 27.45 0.27 21.81
C LEU A 3 28.20 -1.07 21.95
N GLY A 4 29.49 -1.02 22.28
CA GLY A 4 30.35 -2.21 22.34
C GLY A 4 30.68 -2.80 20.96
N GLN A 5 31.22 -4.02 20.98
CA GLN A 5 31.69 -4.75 19.80
C GLN A 5 30.86 -6.03 19.60
N ASP A 6 30.75 -6.49 18.35
CA ASP A 6 30.18 -7.81 18.08
C ASP A 6 31.15 -8.96 18.44
N LYS A 7 30.70 -10.21 18.24
CA LYS A 7 31.50 -11.43 18.51
C LYS A 7 32.83 -11.51 17.72
N LEU A 8 33.03 -10.63 16.74
CA LEU A 8 34.20 -10.56 15.88
C LEU A 8 35.01 -9.26 16.10
N GLY A 9 34.72 -8.49 17.16
CA GLY A 9 35.44 -7.27 17.51
C GLY A 9 35.05 -6.03 16.69
N ARG A 10 33.93 -6.05 15.96
CA ARG A 10 33.51 -4.92 15.09
C ARG A 10 32.58 -3.96 15.84
N ASP A 11 32.69 -2.66 15.59
CA ASP A 11 31.88 -1.62 16.23
C ASP A 11 30.37 -1.80 15.96
N LEU A 12 29.58 -2.03 17.01
CA LEU A 12 28.15 -2.29 16.87
C LEU A 12 27.38 -1.04 16.43
N LEU A 13 27.76 0.14 16.94
CA LEU A 13 27.10 1.41 16.58
C LEU A 13 27.18 1.68 15.08
N SER A 14 28.37 1.53 14.50
CA SER A 14 28.59 1.71 13.07
C SER A 14 27.76 0.72 12.24
N ARG A 15 27.69 -0.55 12.65
CA ARG A 15 26.86 -1.56 11.96
C ARG A 15 25.37 -1.22 12.02
N LEU A 16 24.88 -0.76 13.18
CA LEU A 16 23.49 -0.34 13.34
C LEU A 16 23.15 0.85 12.46
N VAL A 17 23.99 1.89 12.44
CA VAL A 17 23.75 3.09 11.61
C VAL A 17 23.72 2.75 10.13
N TYR A 18 24.66 1.93 9.65
CA TYR A 18 24.67 1.49 8.25
C TYR A 18 23.48 0.57 7.90
N GLY A 19 23.11 -0.34 8.80
CA GLY A 19 21.94 -1.20 8.62
C GLY A 19 20.63 -0.41 8.62
N ALA A 20 20.48 0.56 9.53
CA ALA A 20 19.29 1.39 9.67
C ALA A 20 18.97 2.16 8.38
N ARG A 21 19.98 2.66 7.66
CA ARG A 21 19.79 3.34 6.37
C ARG A 21 19.07 2.45 5.35
N ILE A 22 19.50 1.19 5.25
CA ILE A 22 18.89 0.21 4.34
C ILE A 22 17.48 -0.12 4.79
N SER A 23 17.28 -0.38 6.09
CA SER A 23 15.96 -0.69 6.64
C SER A 23 14.95 0.44 6.45
N ILE A 24 15.36 1.70 6.66
CA ILE A 24 14.53 2.88 6.45
C ILE A 24 14.19 3.03 4.96
N ALA A 25 15.17 2.88 4.07
CA ALA A 25 14.95 2.99 2.63
C ALA A 25 13.95 1.93 2.13
N VAL A 26 14.08 0.68 2.58
CA VAL A 26 13.15 -0.40 2.24
C VAL A 26 11.77 -0.16 2.82
N GLY A 27 11.68 0.23 4.10
CA GLY A 27 10.41 0.49 4.78
C GLY A 27 9.63 1.61 4.11
N LEU A 28 10.26 2.78 3.94
CA LEU A 28 9.63 3.93 3.29
C LEU A 28 9.28 3.62 1.84
N GLY A 29 10.19 3.03 1.07
CA GLY A 29 9.95 2.69 -0.33
C GLY A 29 8.79 1.71 -0.50
N THR A 30 8.77 0.65 0.29
CA THR A 30 7.71 -0.37 0.26
C THR A 30 6.35 0.24 0.59
N VAL A 31 6.27 1.02 1.68
CA VAL A 31 5.03 1.66 2.13
C VAL A 31 4.54 2.68 1.10
N SER A 32 5.43 3.50 0.54
CA SER A 32 5.07 4.52 -0.46
C SER A 32 4.46 3.90 -1.71
N ILE A 33 5.08 2.83 -2.23
CA ILE A 33 4.57 2.12 -3.41
C ILE A 33 3.25 1.41 -3.09
N SER A 34 3.19 0.72 -1.95
CA SER A 34 1.98 0.01 -1.52
C SER A 34 0.82 0.98 -1.32
N LEU A 35 1.07 2.14 -0.75
CA LEU A 35 0.10 3.20 -0.52
C LEU A 35 -0.40 3.78 -1.84
N ALA A 36 0.50 4.09 -2.78
CA ALA A 36 0.13 4.61 -4.08
C ALA A 36 -0.78 3.63 -4.86
N ILE A 37 -0.38 2.35 -4.92
CA ILE A 37 -1.17 1.30 -5.59
C ILE A 37 -2.49 1.08 -4.84
N GLY A 38 -2.43 0.96 -3.51
CA GLY A 38 -3.60 0.71 -2.68
C GLY A 38 -4.64 1.83 -2.78
N LEU A 39 -4.20 3.09 -2.78
CA LEU A 39 -5.07 4.25 -2.97
C LEU A 39 -5.76 4.23 -4.33
N LEU A 40 -5.00 4.04 -5.40
CA LEU A 40 -5.54 4.00 -6.75
C LEU A 40 -6.56 2.86 -6.91
N VAL A 41 -6.17 1.64 -6.54
CA VAL A 41 -7.03 0.46 -6.71
C VAL A 41 -8.26 0.56 -5.80
N GLY A 42 -8.08 0.94 -4.53
CA GLY A 42 -9.18 1.08 -3.59
C GLY A 42 -10.17 2.18 -3.96
N ALA A 43 -9.68 3.33 -4.42
CA ALA A 43 -10.51 4.44 -4.87
C ALA A 43 -11.33 4.08 -6.11
N LEU A 44 -10.69 3.48 -7.12
CA LEU A 44 -11.38 3.05 -8.34
C LEU A 44 -12.41 1.96 -8.03
N SER A 45 -12.03 0.95 -7.24
CA SER A 45 -12.91 -0.17 -6.88
C SER A 45 -14.12 0.30 -6.06
N GLY A 46 -13.90 1.15 -5.04
CA GLY A 46 -14.97 1.66 -4.19
C GLY A 46 -15.91 2.64 -4.91
N TYR A 47 -15.37 3.45 -5.82
CA TYR A 47 -16.17 4.47 -6.50
C TYR A 47 -17.02 3.89 -7.64
N PHE A 48 -16.37 3.18 -8.57
CA PHE A 48 -17.03 2.65 -9.77
C PHE A 48 -17.82 1.36 -9.48
N GLY A 49 -17.37 0.53 -8.53
CA GLY A 49 -18.05 -0.72 -8.20
C GLY A 49 -18.07 -1.72 -9.36
N GLY A 50 -18.99 -2.69 -9.27
CA GLY A 50 -19.29 -3.64 -10.36
C GLY A 50 -18.07 -4.46 -10.81
N ASN A 51 -17.84 -4.52 -12.13
CA ASN A 51 -16.77 -5.32 -12.72
C ASN A 51 -15.37 -4.84 -12.33
N VAL A 52 -15.18 -3.53 -12.14
CA VAL A 52 -13.88 -2.95 -11.74
C VAL A 52 -13.51 -3.45 -10.34
N ASP A 53 -14.47 -3.36 -9.43
CA ASP A 53 -14.32 -3.84 -8.06
C ASP A 53 -14.08 -5.36 -8.02
N HIS A 54 -14.91 -6.13 -8.74
CA HIS A 54 -14.75 -7.58 -8.81
C HIS A 54 -13.38 -8.00 -9.35
N LEU A 55 -12.88 -7.35 -10.40
CA LEU A 55 -11.57 -7.65 -10.98
C LEU A 55 -10.44 -7.40 -9.98
N PHE A 56 -10.39 -6.20 -9.40
CA PHE A 56 -9.32 -5.83 -8.48
C PHE A 56 -9.37 -6.60 -7.16
N MET A 57 -10.56 -6.80 -6.60
CA MET A 57 -10.72 -7.57 -5.37
C MET A 57 -10.40 -9.05 -5.62
N ARG A 58 -10.72 -9.59 -6.80
CA ARG A 58 -10.33 -10.96 -7.14
C ARG A 58 -8.82 -11.13 -7.26
N LEU A 59 -8.11 -10.17 -7.86
CA LEU A 59 -6.65 -10.18 -7.90
C LEU A 59 -6.04 -10.10 -6.49
N ALA A 60 -6.59 -9.23 -5.64
CA ALA A 60 -6.23 -9.14 -4.23
C ALA A 60 -6.43 -10.47 -3.47
N ASP A 61 -7.57 -11.13 -3.68
CA ASP A 61 -7.89 -12.41 -3.06
C ASP A 61 -6.94 -13.51 -3.49
N ILE A 62 -6.57 -13.55 -4.79
CA ILE A 62 -5.59 -14.50 -5.32
C ILE A 62 -4.23 -14.29 -4.66
N LEU A 63 -3.78 -13.04 -4.51
CA LEU A 63 -2.50 -12.73 -3.86
C LEU A 63 -2.49 -13.15 -2.39
N LEU A 64 -3.59 -12.93 -1.67
CA LEU A 64 -3.70 -13.28 -0.25
C LEU A 64 -3.93 -14.78 0.00
N ALA A 65 -4.32 -15.54 -1.02
CA ALA A 65 -4.43 -17.00 -0.93
C ALA A 65 -3.06 -17.68 -0.72
N PHE A 66 -1.97 -17.02 -1.13
CA PHE A 66 -0.61 -17.50 -0.91
C PHE A 66 -0.07 -16.99 0.44
N PRO A 67 0.60 -17.85 1.23
CA PRO A 67 1.34 -17.39 2.40
C PRO A 67 2.39 -16.35 1.98
N GLY A 68 2.28 -15.12 2.49
CA GLY A 68 3.08 -13.99 2.01
C GLY A 68 4.59 -14.22 2.07
N ILE A 69 5.07 -14.96 3.07
CA ILE A 69 6.50 -15.29 3.20
C ILE A 69 6.97 -16.23 2.08
N LEU A 70 6.14 -17.19 1.66
CA LEU A 70 6.46 -18.13 0.59
C LEU A 70 6.50 -17.40 -0.75
N LEU A 71 5.54 -16.50 -0.99
CA LEU A 71 5.51 -15.68 -2.18
C LEU A 71 6.76 -14.78 -2.25
N ALA A 72 7.13 -14.13 -1.14
CA ALA A 72 8.32 -13.29 -1.07
C ALA A 72 9.60 -14.09 -1.37
N ILE A 73 9.76 -15.28 -0.77
CA ILE A 73 10.89 -16.17 -1.04
C ILE A 73 10.91 -16.56 -2.52
N GLY A 74 9.78 -16.98 -3.09
CA GLY A 74 9.66 -17.36 -4.50
C GLY A 74 10.04 -16.23 -5.46
N ILE A 75 9.55 -15.01 -5.21
CA ILE A 75 9.90 -13.83 -6.02
C ILE A 75 11.41 -13.53 -5.93
N THR A 76 11.98 -13.56 -4.72
CA THR A 76 13.42 -13.31 -4.54
C THR A 76 14.30 -14.42 -5.13
N ALA A 77 13.83 -15.67 -5.14
CA ALA A 77 14.53 -16.79 -5.75
C ALA A 77 14.58 -16.67 -7.28
N VAL A 78 13.48 -16.24 -7.91
CA VAL A 78 13.41 -16.06 -9.37
C VAL A 78 14.17 -14.81 -9.83
N LEU A 79 13.98 -13.68 -9.15
CA LEU A 79 14.59 -12.41 -9.55
C LEU A 79 16.04 -12.25 -9.06
N GLY A 80 16.49 -13.10 -8.14
CA GLY A 80 17.80 -13.03 -7.50
C GLY A 80 17.87 -12.07 -6.30
N PRO A 81 18.97 -12.12 -5.52
CA PRO A 81 19.15 -11.27 -4.34
C PRO A 81 19.44 -9.83 -4.75
N SER A 82 18.46 -8.94 -4.55
CA SER A 82 18.63 -7.49 -4.75
C SER A 82 17.67 -6.71 -3.86
N LEU A 83 18.13 -5.56 -3.37
CA LEU A 83 17.29 -4.63 -2.60
C LEU A 83 16.02 -4.24 -3.36
N ARG A 84 16.14 -4.06 -4.68
CA ARG A 84 15.02 -3.76 -5.57
C ARG A 84 14.00 -4.89 -5.60
N ASN A 85 14.45 -6.15 -5.63
CA ASN A 85 13.58 -7.31 -5.71
C ASN A 85 12.86 -7.55 -4.38
N VAL A 86 13.53 -7.31 -3.25
CA VAL A 86 12.89 -7.29 -1.93
C VAL A 86 11.78 -6.24 -1.88
N LEU A 87 12.07 -5.03 -2.36
CA LEU A 87 11.10 -3.93 -2.39
C LEU A 87 9.87 -4.30 -3.24
N ILE A 88 10.07 -4.84 -4.44
CA ILE A 88 8.98 -5.32 -5.32
C ILE A 88 8.16 -6.42 -4.61
N ALA A 89 8.82 -7.42 -4.01
CA ALA A 89 8.16 -8.53 -3.36
C ALA A 89 7.28 -8.07 -2.18
N LEU A 90 7.79 -7.15 -1.36
CA LEU A 90 7.04 -6.62 -0.23
C LEU A 90 5.89 -5.71 -0.68
N SER A 91 6.11 -4.86 -1.69
CA SER A 91 5.07 -3.96 -2.21
C SER A 91 3.91 -4.71 -2.86
N LEU A 92 4.17 -5.83 -3.53
CA LEU A 92 3.15 -6.68 -4.17
C LEU A 92 2.11 -7.22 -3.18
N LEU A 93 2.50 -7.42 -1.93
CA LEU A 93 1.58 -7.87 -0.87
C LEU A 93 0.99 -6.69 -0.10
N GLY A 94 1.79 -5.65 0.14
CA GLY A 94 1.42 -4.52 0.99
C GLY A 94 0.23 -3.71 0.47
N TRP A 95 0.05 -3.60 -0.84
CA TRP A 95 -1.02 -2.77 -1.42
C TRP A 95 -2.43 -3.33 -1.16
N VAL A 96 -2.59 -4.64 -0.99
CA VAL A 96 -3.90 -5.28 -0.91
C VAL A 96 -4.68 -4.83 0.34
N GLY A 97 -4.01 -4.79 1.49
CA GLY A 97 -4.61 -4.34 2.74
C GLY A 97 -5.07 -2.89 2.65
N ILE A 98 -4.19 -2.02 2.12
CA ILE A 98 -4.47 -0.60 1.90
C ILE A 98 -5.65 -0.44 0.92
N ALA A 99 -5.67 -1.17 -0.19
CA ALA A 99 -6.75 -1.10 -1.18
C ALA A 99 -8.12 -1.44 -0.59
N ARG A 100 -8.20 -2.49 0.24
CA ARG A 100 -9.46 -2.86 0.90
C ARG A 100 -9.92 -1.79 1.89
N LEU A 101 -8.98 -1.21 2.64
CA LEU A 101 -9.26 -0.15 3.61
C LEU A 101 -9.79 1.11 2.89
N VAL A 102 -9.07 1.56 1.86
CA VAL A 102 -9.47 2.69 1.00
C VAL A 102 -10.83 2.43 0.36
N ARG A 103 -11.05 1.24 -0.21
CA ARG A 103 -12.34 0.85 -0.81
C ARG A 103 -13.47 0.99 0.19
N GLY A 104 -13.31 0.50 1.42
CA GLY A 104 -14.31 0.61 2.47
C GLY A 104 -14.63 2.07 2.82
N GLN A 105 -13.61 2.93 2.95
CA GLN A 105 -13.81 4.36 3.20
C GLN A 105 -14.50 5.07 2.03
N VAL A 106 -14.11 4.74 0.80
CA VAL A 106 -14.70 5.33 -0.41
C VAL A 106 -16.17 4.95 -0.55
N LEU A 107 -16.53 3.68 -0.27
CA LEU A 107 -17.93 3.24 -0.25
C LEU A 107 -18.74 4.02 0.80
N LYS A 108 -18.17 4.25 1.99
CA LYS A 108 -18.81 5.03 3.05
C LYS A 108 -19.00 6.49 2.67
N VAL A 109 -17.95 7.15 2.18
CA VAL A 109 -17.97 8.58 1.86
C VAL A 109 -18.83 8.87 0.63
N LYS A 110 -18.87 7.96 -0.34
CA LYS A 110 -19.70 8.07 -1.55
C LYS A 110 -21.20 8.25 -1.25
N GLU A 111 -21.68 7.68 -0.15
CA GLU A 111 -23.09 7.75 0.27
C GLU A 111 -23.42 8.98 1.13
N MET A 112 -22.46 9.88 1.37
CA MET A 112 -22.69 11.09 2.17
C MET A 112 -23.45 12.17 1.37
N GLU A 113 -24.28 12.96 2.08
CA GLU A 113 -25.18 13.95 1.49
C GLU A 113 -24.46 14.97 0.59
N PHE A 114 -23.28 15.45 1.00
CA PHE A 114 -22.52 16.42 0.19
C PHE A 114 -22.04 15.82 -1.15
N VAL A 115 -21.74 14.52 -1.19
CA VAL A 115 -21.35 13.82 -2.42
C VAL A 115 -22.55 13.63 -3.34
N GLN A 116 -23.72 13.31 -2.77
CA GLN A 116 -24.96 13.20 -3.51
C GLN A 116 -25.39 14.56 -4.09
N ALA A 117 -25.27 15.64 -3.31
CA ALA A 117 -25.55 17.00 -3.75
C ALA A 117 -24.60 17.43 -4.89
N ALA A 118 -23.29 17.19 -4.76
CA ALA A 118 -22.33 17.49 -5.82
C ALA A 118 -22.60 16.68 -7.11
N ARG A 119 -22.99 15.41 -6.98
CA ARG A 119 -23.42 14.58 -8.12
C ARG A 119 -24.68 15.14 -8.79
N ALA A 120 -25.67 15.58 -8.02
CA ALA A 120 -26.89 16.20 -8.53
C ALA A 120 -26.61 17.54 -9.23
N ALA A 121 -25.58 18.27 -8.79
CA ALA A 121 -25.09 19.48 -9.44
C ALA A 121 -24.33 19.22 -10.77
N GLY A 122 -24.13 17.96 -11.14
CA GLY A 122 -23.51 17.56 -12.42
C GLY A 122 -21.99 17.44 -12.38
N ASP A 123 -21.36 17.33 -11.20
CA ASP A 123 -19.91 17.16 -11.14
C ASP A 123 -19.45 15.85 -11.81
N PRO A 124 -18.41 15.91 -12.67
CA PRO A 124 -17.98 14.73 -13.39
C PRO A 124 -17.38 13.69 -12.43
N PRO A 125 -17.51 12.37 -12.73
CA PRO A 125 -17.20 11.32 -11.79
C PRO A 125 -15.76 11.35 -11.23
N LEU A 126 -14.78 11.66 -12.10
CA LEU A 126 -13.38 11.74 -11.72
C LEU A 126 -13.09 12.93 -10.79
N ARG A 127 -13.75 14.08 -11.03
CA ARG A 127 -13.63 15.26 -10.15
C ARG A 127 -14.29 15.00 -8.81
N LEU A 128 -15.45 14.35 -8.80
CA LEU A 128 -16.13 13.94 -7.57
C LEU A 128 -15.24 13.01 -6.73
N LEU A 129 -14.61 12.03 -7.38
CA LEU A 129 -13.69 11.10 -6.72
C LEU A 129 -12.45 11.81 -6.14
N LEU A 130 -11.73 12.59 -6.95
CA LEU A 130 -10.45 13.17 -6.54
C LEU A 130 -10.57 14.39 -5.64
N ALA A 131 -11.60 15.23 -5.83
CA ALA A 131 -11.75 16.48 -5.07
C ALA A 131 -12.60 16.33 -3.81
N HIS A 132 -13.57 15.41 -3.80
CA HIS A 132 -14.52 15.27 -2.69
C HIS A 132 -14.34 13.97 -1.92
N ILE A 133 -14.32 12.82 -2.59
CA ILE A 133 -14.38 11.53 -1.91
C ILE A 133 -13.00 11.13 -1.35
N LEU A 134 -11.96 11.16 -2.19
CA LEU A 134 -10.64 10.68 -1.82
C LEU A 134 -10.02 11.47 -0.66
N PRO A 135 -10.07 12.83 -0.62
CA PRO A 135 -9.53 13.58 0.51
C PRO A 135 -10.22 13.26 1.84
N ASN A 136 -11.53 13.02 1.83
CA ASN A 136 -12.29 12.64 3.02
C ASN A 136 -12.10 11.17 3.40
N ALA A 137 -11.85 10.29 2.43
CA ALA A 137 -11.55 8.88 2.67
C ALA A 137 -10.15 8.66 3.25
N LEU A 138 -9.23 9.63 3.10
CA LEU A 138 -7.86 9.55 3.63
C LEU A 138 -7.76 9.77 5.14
N SER A 139 -8.67 10.53 5.76
CA SER A 139 -8.57 10.85 7.20
C SER A 139 -8.47 9.62 8.11
N PRO A 140 -9.26 8.55 7.93
CA PRO A 140 -9.14 7.34 8.76
C PRO A 140 -7.97 6.44 8.37
N ILE A 141 -7.30 6.71 7.24
CA ILE A 141 -6.20 5.89 6.71
C ILE A 141 -4.85 6.39 7.23
N LEU A 142 -4.75 7.69 7.53
CA LEU A 142 -3.54 8.35 8.00
C LEU A 142 -3.36 8.29 9.53
N VAL A 143 -4.36 7.80 10.28
CA VAL A 143 -4.38 7.72 11.75
C VAL A 143 -4.01 6.33 12.23
#